data_AF-A0A2G2MW89-F1
#
_entry.id   AF-A0A2G2MW89-F1
#
_cell.length_a   1.000
_cell.length_b   1.000
_cell.length_c   1.000
_cell.angle_alpha   90.00
_cell.angle_beta   90.00
_cell.angle_gamma   90.00
#
_symmetry.space_group_name_H-M   'P 1'
#
loop_
_entity.id
_entity.type
_entity.pdbx_description
1 polymer ?
#
loop_
_entity_poly.entity_id
_entity_poly.type
_entity_poly.pdbx_seq_one_letter_code
_entity_poly.pdbx_strand_id
1 'polypeptide(L)'
;MAIKIRSEEKKFELYRDKKSSTNTMLLLAAATILCGVFFSYWGYDNEKEFYFLIIGIVFIFLGALSLFSTIQQHKVVKDNEGFIHLLATKEGLSLAPDMGMSLEHYHWDKISKIILAKTFISDEGINGKSYSPDVALIYLQNLETLNAEDRSKYQIYESPKRFNVISLELPKDELLTIKQKLDYFSNDGTVIDIYRTVEFSYIKNDEIYANKRKI
;
A
#
# COMPACT_ATOMS: atom_id res chain seq x y z
N MET A 1 5.96 -0.88 6.21
CA MET A 1 4.59 -1.37 6.47
C MET A 1 4.36 -2.53 5.51
N ALA A 2 3.96 -3.71 5.98
CA ALA A 2 3.91 -4.90 5.12
C ALA A 2 2.47 -5.15 4.62
N ILE A 3 2.32 -5.38 3.32
CA ILE A 3 1.09 -5.94 2.74
C ILE A 3 1.09 -7.45 3.03
N LYS A 4 -0.05 -7.99 3.41
CA LYS A 4 -0.25 -9.39 3.74
C LYS A 4 -1.43 -9.95 2.96
N ILE A 5 -1.41 -11.27 2.80
CA ILE A 5 -2.44 -12.04 2.13
C ILE A 5 -3.29 -12.75 3.18
N ARG A 6 -4.61 -12.70 3.00
CA ARG A 6 -5.56 -13.61 3.64
C ARG A 6 -6.44 -14.21 2.56
N SER A 7 -6.68 -15.52 2.65
CA SER A 7 -7.60 -16.20 1.75
C SER A 7 -8.48 -17.13 2.54
N GLU A 8 -9.78 -16.93 2.40
CA GLU A 8 -10.85 -17.79 2.90
C GLU A 8 -11.63 -18.33 1.69
N GLU A 9 -12.47 -19.34 1.89
CA GLU A 9 -13.22 -20.00 0.81
C GLU A 9 -14.08 -19.04 -0.03
N LYS A 10 -14.53 -17.94 0.57
CA LYS A 10 -15.46 -16.97 -0.03
C LYS A 10 -14.81 -15.66 -0.43
N LYS A 11 -13.58 -15.39 0.02
CA LYS A 11 -12.91 -14.11 -0.21
C LYS A 11 -11.39 -14.22 -0.20
N PHE A 12 -10.75 -13.38 -1.00
CA PHE A 12 -9.31 -13.15 -0.97
C PHE A 12 -9.03 -11.69 -0.68
N GLU A 13 -8.14 -11.42 0.27
CA GLU A 13 -7.84 -10.10 0.77
C GLU A 13 -6.34 -9.83 0.73
N LEU A 14 -5.99 -8.70 0.12
CA LEU A 14 -4.71 -8.03 0.34
C LEU A 14 -4.95 -6.91 1.34
N TYR A 15 -4.29 -6.99 2.49
CA TYR A 15 -4.47 -6.02 3.56
C TYR A 15 -3.14 -5.58 4.14
N ARG A 16 -3.12 -4.36 4.67
CA ARG A 16 -1.91 -3.77 5.25
C ARG A 16 -1.87 -3.99 6.74
N ASP A 17 -0.85 -4.71 7.21
CA ASP A 17 -0.72 -5.00 8.63
C ASP A 17 -0.31 -3.74 9.42
N LYS A 18 -1.21 -3.29 10.30
CA LYS A 18 -0.99 -2.15 11.19
C LYS A 18 -0.10 -2.51 12.38
N LYS A 19 0.05 -3.81 12.72
CA LYS A 19 0.82 -4.28 13.88
C LYS A 19 2.29 -3.85 13.84
N SER A 20 2.92 -3.85 12.66
CA SER A 20 4.30 -3.37 12.50
C SER A 20 4.42 -1.87 12.82
N SER A 21 3.46 -1.05 12.39
CA SER A 21 3.45 0.39 12.69
C SER A 21 3.24 0.65 14.19
N THR A 22 2.33 -0.10 14.82
CA THR A 22 2.06 0.00 16.26
C THR A 22 3.29 -0.39 17.07
N ASN A 23 4.02 -1.45 16.69
CA ASN A 23 5.25 -1.87 17.37
C ASN A 23 6.36 -0.82 17.25
N THR A 24 6.53 -0.21 16.07
CA THR A 24 7.53 0.85 15.88
C THR A 24 7.19 2.09 16.70
N MET A 25 5.91 2.49 16.77
CA MET A 25 5.46 3.58 17.64
C MET A 25 5.67 3.27 19.12
N LEU A 26 5.41 2.03 19.55
CA LEU A 26 5.67 1.60 20.92
C LEU A 26 7.16 1.66 21.27
N LEU A 27 8.03 1.19 20.36
CA LEU A 27 9.48 1.27 20.51
C LEU A 27 9.95 2.73 20.60
N LEU A 28 9.41 3.60 19.74
CA LEU A 28 9.72 5.03 19.76
C LEU A 28 9.26 5.69 21.05
N ALA A 29 8.05 5.38 21.53
CA ALA A 29 7.55 5.88 22.80
C ALA A 29 8.45 5.44 23.96
N ALA A 30 8.81 4.15 24.01
CA ALA A 30 9.72 3.61 25.02
C ALA A 30 11.10 4.27 24.99
N ALA A 31 11.71 4.40 23.80
CA ALA A 31 12.99 5.07 23.63
C ALA A 31 12.93 6.54 24.06
N THR A 32 11.85 7.25 23.72
CA THR A 32 11.65 8.65 24.11
C THR A 32 11.52 8.80 25.63
N ILE A 33 10.78 7.90 26.30
CA ILE A 33 10.68 7.87 27.77
C ILE A 33 12.04 7.57 28.40
N LEU A 34 12.78 6.57 27.90
CA LEU A 34 14.11 6.22 28.42
C LEU A 34 15.09 7.39 28.30
N CYS A 35 15.12 8.07 27.16
CA CYS A 35 15.91 9.31 27.00
C CYS A 35 15.47 10.38 28.01
N GLY A 36 14.17 10.56 28.20
CA GLY A 36 13.65 11.54 29.14
C GLY A 36 13.99 11.25 30.60
N VAL A 37 13.97 9.98 31.02
CA VAL A 37 14.42 9.53 32.34
C VAL A 37 15.92 9.76 32.50
N PHE A 38 16.71 9.43 31.48
CA PHE A 38 18.16 9.63 31.49
C PHE A 38 18.54 11.11 31.66
N PHE A 39 17.95 12.01 30.87
CA PHE A 39 18.22 13.45 30.98
C PHE A 39 17.69 14.05 32.29
N SER A 40 16.53 13.59 32.77
CA SER A 40 16.01 14.01 34.07
C SER A 40 16.94 13.59 35.22
N TYR A 41 17.46 12.36 35.18
CA TYR A 41 18.40 11.85 36.19
C TYR A 41 19.74 12.59 36.15
N TRP A 42 20.31 12.80 34.95
CA TRP A 42 21.56 13.54 34.79
C TRP A 42 21.43 14.99 35.29
N GLY A 43 20.36 15.69 34.89
CA GLY A 43 20.10 17.07 35.30
C GLY A 43 19.76 17.22 36.79
N TYR A 44 19.30 16.15 37.45
CA TYR A 44 19.10 16.12 38.90
C TYR A 44 20.42 15.98 39.66
N ASP A 45 21.33 15.12 39.17
CA ASP A 45 22.64 14.89 39.80
C ASP A 45 23.60 16.08 39.60
N ASN A 46 23.39 16.86 38.53
CA ASN A 46 24.15 18.07 38.23
C ASN A 46 23.28 19.30 38.45
N GLU A 47 23.23 19.81 39.69
CA GLU A 47 22.41 20.98 40.11
C GLU A 47 22.56 22.24 39.24
N LYS A 48 23.62 22.34 38.42
CA LYS A 48 23.87 23.46 37.49
C LYS A 48 23.28 23.27 36.10
N GLU A 49 22.67 22.13 35.82
CA GLU A 49 22.18 21.75 34.49
C GLU A 49 20.66 21.58 34.46
N PHE A 50 19.93 22.54 35.06
CA PHE A 50 18.47 22.58 35.09
C PHE A 50 17.80 22.41 33.71
N TYR A 51 18.49 22.79 32.64
CA TYR A 51 18.01 22.60 31.27
C TYR A 51 17.85 21.11 30.89
N PHE A 52 18.71 20.21 31.37
CA PHE A 52 18.60 18.77 31.12
C PHE A 52 17.40 18.17 31.83
N LEU A 53 17.06 18.69 33.02
CA LEU A 53 15.85 18.29 33.73
C LEU A 53 14.59 18.67 32.95
N ILE A 54 14.51 19.90 32.41
CA ILE A 54 13.40 20.33 31.55
C ILE A 54 13.31 19.47 30.29
N ILE A 55 14.44 19.24 29.61
CA ILE A 55 14.50 18.38 28.42
C ILE A 55 13.97 16.98 28.77
N GLY A 56 14.43 16.41 29.89
CA GLY A 56 14.00 15.11 30.35
C GLY A 56 12.48 15.02 30.54
N ILE A 57 11.87 16.00 31.20
CA ILE A 57 10.41 16.09 31.40
C ILE A 57 9.68 16.18 30.06
N VAL A 58 10.16 17.00 29.11
CA VAL A 58 9.57 17.13 27.78
C VAL A 58 9.59 15.80 27.03
N PHE A 59 10.72 15.08 27.05
CA PHE A 59 10.83 13.76 26.43
C PHE A 59 9.88 12.74 27.08
N ILE A 60 9.77 12.72 28.41
CA ILE A 60 8.80 11.86 29.11
C ILE A 60 7.37 12.18 28.67
N PHE A 61 7.01 13.46 28.58
CA PHE A 61 5.68 13.89 28.17
C PHE A 61 5.36 13.49 26.72
N LEU A 62 6.28 13.73 25.79
CA LEU A 62 6.13 13.31 24.38
C LEU A 62 6.02 11.79 24.23
N GLY A 63 6.83 11.05 25.00
CA GLY A 63 6.77 9.59 25.05
C GLY A 63 5.43 9.08 25.58
N ALA A 64 4.90 9.69 26.65
CA ALA A 64 3.59 9.35 27.21
C ALA A 64 2.45 9.65 26.24
N LEU A 65 2.50 10.79 25.54
CA LEU A 65 1.54 11.14 24.49
C LEU A 65 1.56 10.13 23.34
N SER A 66 2.75 9.73 22.89
CA SER A 66 2.94 8.71 21.86
C SER A 66 2.40 7.35 22.31
N LEU A 67 2.62 6.96 23.57
CA LEU A 67 2.08 5.73 24.14
C LEU A 67 0.54 5.75 24.16
N PHE A 68 -0.06 6.88 24.58
CA PHE A 68 -1.51 7.04 24.60
C PHE A 68 -2.13 6.95 23.20
N SER A 69 -1.50 7.61 22.21
CA SER A 69 -1.91 7.52 20.80
C SER A 69 -1.81 6.06 20.30
N THR A 70 -0.74 5.36 20.65
CA THR A 70 -0.53 3.95 20.28
C THR A 70 -1.60 3.05 20.89
N ILE A 71 -2.00 3.27 22.16
CA ILE A 71 -3.07 2.52 22.83
C ILE A 71 -4.42 2.77 22.15
N GLN A 72 -4.73 4.03 21.81
CA GLN A 72 -5.96 4.35 21.07
C GLN A 72 -5.98 3.67 19.70
N GLN A 73 -4.87 3.76 18.94
CA GLN A 73 -4.74 3.05 17.67
C GLN A 73 -4.89 1.55 17.85
N HIS A 74 -4.26 0.96 18.86
CA HIS A 74 -4.36 -0.48 19.12
C HIS A 74 -5.80 -0.90 19.43
N LYS A 75 -6.55 -0.12 20.22
CA LYS A 75 -7.98 -0.39 20.49
C LYS A 75 -8.84 -0.35 19.21
N VAL A 76 -8.55 0.58 18.31
CA VAL A 76 -9.25 0.67 17.00
C VAL A 76 -8.87 -0.48 16.06
N VAL A 77 -7.65 -1.00 16.19
CA VAL A 77 -7.06 -2.02 15.30
C VAL A 77 -7.26 -3.45 15.81
N LYS A 78 -7.52 -3.65 17.11
CA LYS A 78 -7.65 -4.98 17.73
C LYS A 78 -8.72 -5.84 17.07
N ASP A 79 -9.77 -5.21 16.54
CA ASP A 79 -10.91 -5.89 15.93
C ASP A 79 -10.96 -5.73 14.39
N ASN A 80 -10.02 -4.99 13.80
CA ASN A 80 -9.95 -4.75 12.35
C ASN A 80 -8.54 -5.01 11.85
N GLU A 81 -8.34 -6.15 11.19
CA GLU A 81 -7.06 -6.50 10.57
C GLU A 81 -6.78 -5.56 9.40
N GLY A 82 -6.04 -4.50 9.70
CA GLY A 82 -5.45 -3.64 8.69
C GLY A 82 -6.44 -2.79 7.89
N PHE A 83 -5.96 -2.30 6.75
CA PHE A 83 -6.77 -1.68 5.70
C PHE A 83 -6.77 -2.63 4.49
N ILE A 84 -7.94 -2.91 3.93
CA ILE A 84 -8.09 -3.80 2.77
C ILE A 84 -7.77 -2.98 1.52
N HIS A 85 -6.70 -3.34 0.82
CA HIS A 85 -6.32 -2.72 -0.46
C HIS A 85 -7.06 -3.35 -1.64
N LEU A 86 -7.27 -4.66 -1.55
CA LEU A 86 -7.99 -5.44 -2.55
C LEU A 86 -8.76 -6.55 -1.85
N LEU A 87 -10.03 -6.67 -2.20
CA LEU A 87 -10.91 -7.76 -1.83
C LEU A 87 -11.46 -8.39 -3.10
N ALA A 88 -11.15 -9.66 -3.35
CA ALA A 88 -11.74 -10.44 -4.42
C ALA A 88 -12.80 -11.38 -3.88
N THR A 89 -13.97 -11.37 -4.51
CA THR A 89 -15.08 -12.30 -4.26
C THR A 89 -15.60 -12.84 -5.59
N LYS A 90 -16.61 -13.73 -5.55
CA LYS A 90 -17.27 -14.22 -6.77
C LYS A 90 -17.98 -13.10 -7.56
N GLU A 91 -18.31 -11.99 -6.91
CA GLU A 91 -19.08 -10.90 -7.52
C GLU A 91 -18.16 -9.88 -8.22
N GLY A 92 -16.91 -9.75 -7.79
CA GLY A 92 -15.96 -8.80 -8.35
C GLY A 92 -14.75 -8.52 -7.47
N LEU A 93 -14.10 -7.40 -7.76
CA LEU A 93 -13.02 -6.81 -6.99
C LEU A 93 -13.49 -5.54 -6.29
N SER A 94 -13.27 -5.44 -4.99
CA SER A 94 -13.33 -4.17 -4.27
C SER A 94 -11.92 -3.65 -4.04
N LEU A 95 -11.65 -2.42 -4.47
CA LEU A 95 -10.33 -1.79 -4.44
C LEU A 95 -10.36 -0.58 -3.53
N ALA A 96 -9.31 -0.42 -2.71
CA ALA A 96 -9.14 0.76 -1.88
C ALA A 96 -7.74 1.34 -2.09
N PRO A 97 -7.65 2.56 -2.67
CA PRO A 97 -6.38 3.10 -3.14
C PRO A 97 -5.39 3.48 -2.02
N ASP A 98 -5.87 3.97 -0.87
CA ASP A 98 -5.02 4.37 0.26
C ASP A 98 -5.81 4.45 1.58
N MET A 99 -5.07 4.55 2.70
CA MET A 99 -5.66 4.58 4.05
C MET A 99 -6.78 5.63 4.17
N GLY A 100 -7.98 5.15 4.51
CA GLY A 100 -9.13 6.01 4.81
C GLY A 100 -10.06 6.28 3.64
N MET A 101 -9.79 5.75 2.44
CA MET A 101 -10.70 5.84 1.30
C MET A 101 -11.78 4.74 1.33
N SER A 102 -12.94 5.04 0.75
CA SER A 102 -14.01 4.06 0.56
C SER A 102 -13.60 3.01 -0.46
N LEU A 103 -13.99 1.76 -0.20
CA LEU A 103 -13.86 0.67 -1.15
C LEU A 103 -14.73 0.95 -2.39
N GLU A 104 -14.12 0.97 -3.56
CA GLU A 104 -14.85 0.98 -4.83
C GLU A 104 -15.01 -0.45 -5.34
N HIS A 105 -16.22 -0.83 -5.75
CA HIS A 105 -16.54 -2.18 -6.20
C HIS A 105 -16.66 -2.26 -7.73
N TYR A 106 -15.96 -3.21 -8.32
CA TYR A 106 -15.93 -3.49 -9.74
C TYR A 106 -16.30 -4.95 -9.99
N HIS A 107 -17.39 -5.17 -10.73
CA HIS A 107 -17.77 -6.51 -11.18
C HIS A 107 -16.73 -7.09 -12.16
N TRP A 108 -16.62 -8.43 -12.18
CA TRP A 108 -15.64 -9.13 -13.03
C TRP A 108 -15.81 -8.86 -14.53
N ASP A 109 -17.04 -8.66 -15.00
CA ASP A 109 -17.33 -8.30 -16.40
C ASP A 109 -16.74 -6.94 -16.81
N LYS A 110 -16.55 -6.03 -15.85
CA LYS A 110 -15.90 -4.74 -16.07
C LYS A 110 -14.37 -4.81 -16.06
N ILE A 111 -13.79 -5.97 -15.76
CA ILE A 111 -12.33 -6.15 -15.72
C ILE A 111 -11.91 -6.86 -17.00
N SER A 112 -11.05 -6.20 -17.79
CA SER A 112 -10.54 -6.77 -19.05
C SER A 112 -9.38 -7.74 -18.82
N LYS A 113 -8.46 -7.37 -17.93
CA LYS A 113 -7.30 -8.19 -17.56
C LYS A 113 -6.65 -7.66 -16.30
N ILE A 114 -5.90 -8.52 -15.63
CA ILE A 114 -5.04 -8.20 -14.50
C ILE A 114 -3.62 -8.64 -14.86
N ILE A 115 -2.66 -7.74 -14.68
CA ILE A 115 -1.25 -8.02 -14.89
C ILE A 115 -0.54 -7.93 -13.54
N LEU A 116 0.07 -9.02 -13.12
CA LEU A 116 0.92 -9.09 -11.93
C LEU A 116 2.39 -8.97 -12.38
N ALA A 117 3.14 -8.00 -11.87
CA ALA A 117 4.48 -7.68 -12.35
C ALA A 117 5.49 -7.61 -11.19
N LYS A 118 6.65 -8.29 -11.31
CA LYS A 118 7.75 -8.09 -10.34
C LYS A 118 8.36 -6.70 -10.39
N THR A 119 8.35 -6.08 -11.57
CA THR A 119 8.86 -4.73 -11.76
C THR A 119 7.98 -4.00 -12.75
N PHE A 120 7.44 -2.87 -12.32
CA PHE A 120 6.78 -1.90 -13.15
C PHE A 120 7.72 -0.73 -13.41
N ILE A 121 7.82 -0.33 -14.66
CA ILE A 121 8.63 0.81 -15.11
C ILE A 121 7.69 1.74 -15.85
N SER A 122 7.57 2.99 -15.39
CA SER A 122 6.83 4.03 -16.12
C SER A 122 7.76 5.14 -16.52
N ASP A 123 7.67 5.57 -17.78
CA ASP A 123 8.29 6.81 -18.22
C ASP A 123 7.46 7.99 -17.68
N GLU A 124 8.05 8.82 -16.81
CA GLU A 124 7.40 10.05 -16.31
C GLU A 124 7.58 11.23 -17.28
N GLY A 125 8.05 10.95 -18.51
CA GLY A 125 8.34 11.98 -19.49
C GLY A 125 9.67 12.68 -19.19
N ILE A 126 9.64 13.97 -18.84
CA ILE A 126 10.84 14.83 -18.80
C ILE A 126 11.86 14.39 -17.73
N ASN A 127 11.41 13.71 -16.66
CA ASN A 127 12.25 13.37 -15.50
C ASN A 127 12.73 11.91 -15.45
N GLY A 128 12.61 11.15 -16.55
CA GLY A 128 13.15 9.80 -16.66
C GLY A 128 12.19 8.71 -16.17
N LYS A 129 12.75 7.53 -15.86
CA LYS A 129 11.98 6.31 -15.53
C LYS A 129 11.71 6.20 -14.02
N SER A 130 10.46 5.94 -13.67
CA SER A 130 10.03 5.54 -12.33
C SER A 130 9.92 4.02 -12.24
N TYR A 131 10.17 3.48 -11.05
CA TYR A 131 10.25 2.04 -10.79
C TYR A 131 9.44 1.65 -9.57
N SER A 132 8.50 0.72 -9.75
CA SER A 132 7.71 0.14 -8.66
C SER A 132 7.88 -1.38 -8.64
N PRO A 133 8.31 -1.98 -7.51
CA PRO A 133 8.41 -3.42 -7.38
C PRO A 133 7.04 -4.06 -7.08
N ASP A 134 6.85 -5.31 -7.52
CA ASP A 134 5.71 -6.18 -7.16
C ASP A 134 4.35 -5.47 -7.22
N VAL A 135 3.80 -5.29 -8.43
CA VAL A 135 2.58 -4.49 -8.67
C VAL A 135 1.51 -5.31 -9.39
N ALA A 136 0.24 -5.07 -9.07
CA ALA A 136 -0.90 -5.45 -9.89
C ALA A 136 -1.37 -4.25 -10.71
N LEU A 137 -1.52 -4.45 -12.02
CA LEU A 137 -2.16 -3.52 -12.94
C LEU A 137 -3.51 -4.10 -13.36
N ILE A 138 -4.59 -3.49 -12.90
CA ILE A 138 -5.97 -3.92 -13.17
C ILE A 138 -6.52 -3.04 -14.28
N TYR A 139 -6.89 -3.64 -15.42
CA TYR A 139 -7.39 -2.92 -16.59
C TYR A 139 -8.92 -3.01 -16.62
N LEU A 140 -9.58 -1.87 -16.48
CA LEU A 140 -11.04 -1.77 -16.53
C LEU A 140 -11.53 -1.55 -17.97
N GLN A 141 -12.66 -2.18 -18.28
CA GLN A 141 -13.45 -1.95 -19.50
C GLN A 141 -14.26 -0.66 -19.32
N ASN A 142 -13.64 0.49 -19.53
CA ASN A 142 -14.36 1.74 -19.68
C ASN A 142 -13.59 2.66 -20.65
N LEU A 143 -14.28 3.14 -21.68
CA LEU A 143 -13.71 4.03 -22.70
C LEU A 143 -13.67 5.49 -22.22
N GLU A 144 -14.38 5.82 -21.14
CA GLU A 144 -14.31 7.13 -20.49
C GLU A 144 -13.02 7.22 -19.69
N THR A 145 -12.16 8.19 -20.03
CA THR A 145 -10.92 8.44 -19.30
C THR A 145 -11.22 8.94 -17.89
N LEU A 146 -10.69 8.24 -16.87
CA LEU A 146 -10.68 8.74 -15.49
C LEU A 146 -10.05 10.14 -15.45
N ASN A 147 -10.62 11.05 -14.65
CA ASN A 147 -10.06 12.38 -14.42
C ASN A 147 -8.75 12.28 -13.61
N ALA A 148 -8.02 13.40 -13.50
CA ALA A 148 -6.73 13.42 -12.80
C ALA A 148 -6.85 13.14 -11.29
N GLU A 149 -7.95 13.55 -10.65
CA GLU A 149 -8.19 13.33 -9.22
C GLU A 149 -8.40 11.84 -8.92
N ASP A 150 -9.26 11.17 -9.68
CA ASP A 150 -9.52 9.74 -9.55
C ASP A 150 -8.27 8.91 -9.89
N ARG A 151 -7.50 9.35 -10.88
CA ARG A 151 -6.20 8.75 -11.22
C ARG A 151 -5.17 8.83 -10.10
N SER A 152 -5.14 9.96 -9.39
CA SER A 152 -4.19 10.18 -8.28
C SER A 152 -4.44 9.21 -7.13
N LYS A 153 -5.71 8.85 -6.88
CA LYS A 153 -6.07 7.82 -5.89
C LYS A 153 -5.36 6.50 -6.22
N TYR A 154 -5.34 6.11 -7.49
CA TYR A 154 -4.76 4.83 -7.96
C TYR A 154 -3.28 4.89 -8.33
N GLN A 155 -2.60 6.01 -8.04
CA GLN A 155 -1.19 6.28 -8.37
C GLN A 155 -0.84 6.09 -9.85
N ILE A 156 -1.76 6.45 -10.76
CA ILE A 156 -1.53 6.34 -12.21
C ILE A 156 -1.52 7.69 -12.85
N TYR A 157 -0.35 8.11 -13.31
CA TYR A 157 -0.19 9.37 -14.03
C TYR A 157 -0.83 9.31 -15.42
N GLU A 158 -0.60 8.21 -16.16
CA GLU A 158 -1.14 8.01 -17.51
C GLU A 158 -1.62 6.58 -17.74
N SER A 159 -2.78 6.41 -18.35
CA SER A 159 -3.32 5.10 -18.74
C SER A 159 -3.29 4.92 -20.27
N PRO A 160 -3.26 3.68 -20.77
CA PRO A 160 -3.48 3.39 -22.18
C PRO A 160 -4.73 4.06 -22.74
N LYS A 161 -4.67 4.57 -23.99
CA LYS A 161 -5.77 5.29 -24.66
C LYS A 161 -7.12 4.55 -24.71
N ARG A 162 -7.19 3.27 -24.33
CA ARG A 162 -8.40 2.42 -24.35
C ARG A 162 -8.76 1.76 -23.03
N PHE A 163 -7.96 1.95 -21.99
CA PHE A 163 -8.16 1.27 -20.72
C PHE A 163 -7.93 2.24 -19.58
N ASN A 164 -8.80 2.21 -18.59
CA ASN A 164 -8.46 2.75 -17.28
C ASN A 164 -7.66 1.68 -16.54
N VAL A 165 -6.45 2.03 -16.11
CA VAL A 165 -5.61 1.13 -15.34
C VAL A 165 -5.69 1.56 -13.88
N ILE A 166 -5.67 0.59 -12.97
CA ILE A 166 -5.48 0.77 -11.52
C ILE A 166 -4.18 0.06 -11.13
N SER A 167 -3.33 0.72 -10.35
CA SER A 167 -2.08 0.14 -9.86
C SER A 167 -2.19 -0.14 -8.37
N LEU A 168 -1.73 -1.32 -7.95
CA LEU A 168 -1.75 -1.74 -6.54
C LEU A 168 -0.41 -2.39 -6.21
N GLU A 169 0.18 -2.00 -5.08
CA GLU A 169 1.36 -2.65 -4.53
C GLU A 169 0.98 -4.06 -4.00
N LEU A 170 1.86 -5.03 -4.21
CA LEU A 170 1.69 -6.42 -3.81
C LEU A 170 2.74 -6.84 -2.79
N PRO A 171 2.45 -7.86 -1.96
CA PRO A 171 3.48 -8.48 -1.14
C PRO A 171 4.57 -9.13 -2.02
N LYS A 172 5.81 -8.94 -1.61
CA LYS A 172 7.00 -9.44 -2.32
C LYS A 172 6.95 -10.96 -2.49
N ASP A 173 7.34 -11.43 -3.67
CA ASP A 173 7.48 -12.84 -4.03
C ASP A 173 6.21 -13.71 -3.91
N GLU A 174 5.03 -13.10 -3.78
CA GLU A 174 3.75 -13.80 -3.66
C GLU A 174 2.91 -13.82 -4.97
N LEU A 175 3.48 -13.38 -6.10
CA LEU A 175 2.74 -13.20 -7.36
C LEU A 175 2.01 -14.48 -7.83
N LEU A 176 2.62 -15.66 -7.66
CA LEU A 176 2.01 -16.92 -8.05
C LEU A 176 0.82 -17.27 -7.14
N THR A 177 0.98 -17.12 -5.83
CA THR A 177 -0.09 -17.30 -4.85
C THR A 177 -1.26 -16.38 -5.17
N ILE A 178 -0.98 -15.09 -5.41
CA ILE A 178 -1.98 -14.09 -5.75
C ILE A 178 -2.71 -14.47 -7.04
N LYS A 179 -1.97 -14.89 -8.09
CA LYS A 179 -2.57 -15.32 -9.35
C LYS A 179 -3.55 -16.47 -9.13
N GLN A 180 -3.12 -17.53 -8.44
CA GLN A 180 -3.97 -18.70 -8.18
C GLN A 180 -5.25 -18.33 -7.43
N LYS A 181 -5.15 -17.40 -6.47
CA LYS A 181 -6.32 -16.92 -5.72
C LYS A 181 -7.24 -16.08 -6.58
N LEU A 182 -6.70 -15.14 -7.36
CA LEU A 182 -7.50 -14.33 -8.28
C LEU A 182 -8.18 -15.20 -9.34
N ASP A 183 -7.48 -16.17 -9.93
CA ASP A 183 -8.05 -17.12 -10.89
C ASP A 183 -9.26 -17.85 -10.29
N TYR A 184 -9.18 -18.26 -9.01
CA TYR A 184 -10.28 -18.95 -8.31
C TYR A 184 -11.53 -18.07 -8.13
N PHE A 185 -11.38 -16.76 -7.96
CA PHE A 185 -12.51 -15.84 -7.77
C PHE A 185 -13.02 -15.23 -9.08
N SER A 186 -12.17 -15.14 -10.09
CA SER A 186 -12.48 -14.53 -11.38
C SER A 186 -13.48 -15.35 -12.20
N ASN A 187 -14.11 -14.69 -13.18
CA ASN A 187 -14.89 -15.37 -14.21
C ASN A 187 -13.97 -15.87 -15.35
N ASP A 188 -14.48 -16.80 -16.16
CA ASP A 188 -13.74 -17.39 -17.30
C ASP A 188 -13.25 -16.37 -18.35
N GLY A 189 -13.71 -15.11 -18.30
CA GLY A 189 -13.33 -14.05 -19.22
C GLY A 189 -12.18 -13.15 -18.78
N THR A 190 -11.80 -13.16 -17.50
CA THR A 190 -10.76 -12.24 -16.99
C THR A 190 -9.37 -12.86 -17.17
N VAL A 191 -8.53 -12.24 -18.01
CA VAL A 191 -7.16 -12.72 -18.21
C VAL A 191 -6.26 -12.24 -17.07
N ILE A 192 -5.66 -13.17 -16.31
CA ILE A 192 -4.72 -12.85 -15.23
C ILE A 192 -3.34 -13.42 -15.57
N ASP A 193 -2.38 -12.54 -15.86
CA ASP A 193 -1.03 -12.90 -16.28
C ASP A 193 0.03 -12.44 -15.28
N ILE A 194 1.14 -13.18 -15.23
CA ILE A 194 2.36 -12.78 -14.48
C ILE A 194 3.46 -12.39 -15.47
N TYR A 195 4.13 -11.28 -15.19
CA TYR A 195 5.30 -10.83 -15.93
C TYR A 195 6.45 -10.49 -14.99
N ARG A 196 7.69 -10.68 -15.48
CA ARG A 196 8.89 -10.26 -14.75
C ARG A 196 9.02 -8.75 -14.76
N THR A 197 8.78 -8.13 -15.90
CA THR A 197 8.86 -6.69 -16.07
C THR A 197 7.74 -6.22 -16.98
N VAL A 198 7.10 -5.13 -16.59
CA VAL A 198 6.15 -4.38 -17.42
C VAL A 198 6.66 -2.97 -17.51
N GLU A 199 7.00 -2.55 -18.71
CA GLU A 199 7.44 -1.19 -19.00
C GLU A 199 6.35 -0.46 -19.79
N PHE A 200 6.04 0.77 -19.38
CA PHE A 200 5.28 1.72 -20.18
C PHE A 200 6.24 2.78 -20.70
N SER A 201 6.59 2.67 -21.98
CA SER A 201 7.26 3.73 -22.73
C SER A 201 6.21 4.49 -23.52
N TYR A 202 5.99 5.77 -23.19
CA TYR A 202 5.08 6.65 -23.91
C TYR A 202 5.81 7.22 -25.13
N ILE A 203 5.90 6.44 -26.21
CA ILE A 203 6.27 7.02 -27.50
C ILE A 203 5.05 7.81 -27.99
N LYS A 204 5.31 9.08 -28.37
CA LYS A 204 4.37 10.14 -28.75
C LYS A 204 3.31 9.78 -29.81
N ASN A 205 3.29 8.57 -30.34
CA ASN A 205 2.37 8.06 -31.36
C ASN A 205 1.93 6.61 -31.06
N ASP A 206 0.79 6.48 -30.37
CA ASP A 206 -0.22 5.41 -30.49
C ASP A 206 0.09 3.93 -30.21
N GLU A 207 1.27 3.55 -29.74
CA GLU A 207 1.49 2.17 -29.27
C GLU A 207 2.18 2.13 -27.89
N ILE A 208 1.45 1.65 -26.89
CA ILE A 208 2.08 1.20 -25.64
C ILE A 208 2.77 -0.10 -25.93
N TYR A 209 4.08 -0.01 -26.14
CA TYR A 209 4.96 -1.16 -26.04
C TYR A 209 5.05 -1.55 -24.58
N ALA A 210 4.12 -2.40 -24.12
CA ALA A 210 4.38 -3.21 -22.96
C ALA A 210 5.48 -4.20 -23.37
N ASN A 211 6.74 -3.87 -23.12
CA ASN A 211 7.82 -4.83 -23.30
C ASN A 211 7.68 -5.85 -22.17
N LYS A 212 7.14 -7.02 -22.52
CA LYS A 212 6.76 -8.05 -21.56
C LYS A 212 7.74 -9.19 -21.63
N ARG A 213 8.52 -9.39 -20.56
CA ARG A 213 9.21 -10.67 -20.34
C ARG A 213 8.32 -11.56 -19.48
N LYS A 214 7.75 -12.60 -20.09
CA LYS A 214 7.12 -13.69 -19.35
C LYS A 214 8.17 -14.36 -18.46
N ILE A 215 7.74 -14.81 -17.29
CA ILE A 215 8.51 -15.75 -16.46
C ILE A 215 8.47 -17.11 -17.16
#